data_AF-A0A950FTK4-F1
#
_entry.id   AF-A0A950FTK4-F1
#
_cell.length_a   1.000
_cell.length_b   1.000
_cell.length_c   1.000
_cell.angle_alpha   90.00
_cell.angle_beta   90.00
_cell.angle_gamma   90.00
#
_symmetry.space_group_name_H-M   'P 1'
#
loop_
_entity.id
_entity.type
_entity.pdbx_description
1 polymer ?
#
loop_
_entity_poly.entity_id
_entity_poly.type
_entity_poly.pdbx_seq_one_letter_code
_entity_poly.pdbx_strand_id
1 'polypeptide(L)'
;MPVLPLLAAAAFIGAGASPPPACASARALFAGVRAHTGGKAWDTAKELVADGTGYGEGLPGRTHLAIDLTSGATATTDDLGIAQQRIISSAGETWKQDVTQGVHRLDAPDARAKARTDAYLARRGYFRPATDPASFACLGDVVEDGRALRRVRITPRGGRAVTVWVDPAAYVVVRTQQQAPTHLETVHYGAYRATAGLLLPYEIIETGSAPEETVLRSIHAYRVLAAANPGDFARPPDSANQRITTGAAFTQVPTDDGSGAPVVEAYVDGHGPLPFILDTGGHAILTAGAAKQLGLLAKGGGVSGGAGEGTISEQFARVRSLRIGDAEISDFPMFVIPYGPEFSNRGPGKTPLAGILGLEVFERFAVTIDYGRHTLRLQTPQSYVPAAGDVVVPLLFQDDMPLAYASADGARGLFGVDTGNSGRPFLFGDFVRHHGSLQRYDAGAASQSFGTGGSVSSTSHRLRDLEFGGLVMHKFVTDFVVQQKGSFSSRTEAGNIGHDVLSQFTLTTDYRRGRMYLHREPGAPLPVYTRTGFAGASRDKQGRIVFGSAVPGSPVAEAGLVKGDVILTLDGIPSQSITPAQLFALSRREVGTTLRLTVQHEGEQREVTLIRRELLCNAGAQPCGAWISAAR
;
A
#
# COMPACT_ATOMS: atom_id res chain seq x y z
N MET A 1 -13.30 5.27 62.57
CA MET A 1 -13.22 6.67 62.08
C MET A 1 -11.77 7.07 62.17
N PRO A 2 -11.04 7.12 61.05
CA PRO A 2 -10.90 8.42 60.36
C PRO A 2 -10.59 8.34 58.82
N VAL A 3 -10.50 9.53 58.20
CA VAL A 3 -9.74 9.94 56.98
C VAL A 3 -10.28 9.59 55.57
N LEU A 4 -10.74 10.65 54.88
CA LEU A 4 -10.81 10.83 53.42
C LEU A 4 -9.42 10.68 52.76
N PRO A 5 -9.34 10.20 51.51
CA PRO A 5 -8.46 10.87 50.56
C PRO A 5 -9.14 11.26 49.25
N LEU A 6 -8.93 12.52 48.86
CA LEU A 6 -9.03 13.01 47.49
C LEU A 6 -8.19 12.11 46.57
N LEU A 7 -8.81 11.57 45.52
CA LEU A 7 -8.08 11.06 44.36
C LEU A 7 -8.10 12.13 43.27
N ALA A 8 -6.98 12.82 43.15
CA ALA A 8 -6.70 13.75 42.08
C ALA A 8 -6.60 12.98 40.74
N ALA A 9 -7.36 13.43 39.75
CA ALA A 9 -7.23 12.99 38.37
C ALA A 9 -5.86 13.47 37.83
N ALA A 10 -4.92 12.54 37.67
CA ALA A 10 -3.69 12.81 36.94
C ALA A 10 -3.99 12.78 35.44
N ALA A 11 -4.03 13.96 34.83
CA ALA A 11 -3.96 14.10 33.38
C ALA A 11 -2.60 13.56 32.91
N PHE A 12 -2.60 12.46 32.17
CA PHE A 12 -1.46 12.06 31.36
C PHE A 12 -1.31 13.06 30.21
N ILE A 13 -0.59 14.14 30.47
CA ILE A 13 0.04 14.94 29.42
C ILE A 13 1.08 14.01 28.81
N GLY A 14 0.82 13.54 27.59
CA GLY A 14 1.82 12.84 26.80
C GLY A 14 3.09 13.68 26.79
N ALA A 15 4.19 13.11 27.28
CA ALA A 15 5.48 13.76 27.25
C ALA A 15 5.83 14.02 25.78
N GLY A 16 5.55 15.24 25.31
CA GLY A 16 6.16 15.76 24.11
C GLY A 16 7.66 15.68 24.33
N ALA A 17 8.33 14.76 23.64
CA ALA A 17 9.77 14.67 23.69
C ALA A 17 10.33 16.07 23.37
N SER A 18 11.05 16.66 24.31
CA SER A 18 11.71 17.94 24.10
C SER A 18 12.51 17.85 22.80
N PRO A 19 12.44 18.88 21.91
CA PRO A 19 13.21 18.85 20.68
C PRO A 19 14.68 18.61 21.04
N PRO A 20 15.35 17.65 20.36
CA PRO A 20 16.74 17.35 20.68
C PRO A 20 17.58 18.63 20.53
N PRO A 21 18.56 18.85 21.43
CA PRO A 21 19.33 20.09 21.45
C PRO A 21 20.03 20.33 20.10
N ALA A 22 20.15 21.60 19.72
CA ALA A 22 20.86 22.00 18.52
C ALA A 22 22.30 21.44 18.53
N CYS A 23 22.73 20.85 17.41
CA CYS A 23 24.00 20.14 17.34
C CYS A 23 25.15 21.09 16.97
N ALA A 24 25.73 21.80 17.96
CA ALA A 24 26.85 22.72 17.73
C ALA A 24 28.08 22.04 17.11
N SER A 25 28.27 20.74 17.38
CA SER A 25 29.40 19.93 16.89
C SER A 25 29.19 19.37 15.47
N ALA A 26 27.97 19.38 14.92
CA ALA A 26 27.69 18.80 13.60
C ALA A 26 28.55 19.40 12.49
N ARG A 27 28.76 20.73 12.53
CA ARG A 27 29.57 21.43 11.53
C ARG A 27 31.02 20.95 11.54
N ALA A 28 31.62 20.78 12.72
CA ALA A 28 32.99 20.29 12.84
C ALA A 28 33.10 18.83 12.39
N LEU A 29 32.12 17.99 12.75
CA LEU A 29 32.03 16.59 12.32
C LEU A 29 32.02 16.48 10.78
N PHE A 30 31.09 17.16 10.11
CA PHE A 30 30.97 17.08 8.65
C PHE A 30 32.10 17.78 7.92
N ALA A 31 32.74 18.80 8.51
CA ALA A 31 33.98 19.37 7.97
C ALA A 31 35.12 18.34 8.01
N GLY A 32 35.25 17.55 9.08
CA GLY A 32 36.18 16.43 9.16
C GLY A 32 35.90 15.34 8.12
N VAL A 33 34.63 14.94 7.98
CA VAL A 33 34.19 13.99 6.93
C VAL A 33 34.57 14.53 5.54
N ARG A 34 34.30 15.81 5.24
CA ARG A 34 34.67 16.43 3.96
C ARG A 34 36.17 16.38 3.73
N ALA A 35 36.97 16.79 4.71
CA ALA A 35 38.42 16.83 4.61
C ALA A 35 39.01 15.44 4.32
N HIS A 36 38.53 14.42 5.03
CA HIS A 36 39.02 13.05 4.89
C HIS A 36 38.57 12.38 3.57
N THR A 37 37.33 12.62 3.15
CA THR A 37 36.75 11.94 1.98
C THR A 37 37.08 12.58 0.63
N GLY A 38 37.85 13.67 0.59
CA GLY A 38 38.32 14.25 -0.68
C GLY A 38 38.58 15.77 -0.64
N GLY A 39 38.14 16.47 0.39
CA GLY A 39 38.41 17.91 0.57
C GLY A 39 37.95 18.74 -0.64
N LYS A 40 38.90 19.36 -1.34
CA LYS A 40 38.65 20.18 -2.54
C LYS A 40 38.19 19.36 -3.76
N ALA A 41 38.45 18.06 -3.82
CA ALA A 41 37.99 17.22 -4.93
C ALA A 41 36.46 17.18 -5.02
N TRP A 42 35.76 17.37 -3.89
CA TRP A 42 34.30 17.53 -3.86
C TRP A 42 33.79 18.80 -4.55
N ASP A 43 34.64 19.79 -4.81
CA ASP A 43 34.26 21.03 -5.49
C ASP A 43 34.35 20.88 -7.02
N THR A 44 35.23 20.00 -7.49
CA THR A 44 35.44 19.71 -8.92
C THR A 44 34.57 18.59 -9.45
N ALA A 45 34.25 17.59 -8.63
CA ALA A 45 33.32 16.53 -8.99
C ALA A 45 31.90 17.10 -9.14
N LYS A 46 31.28 16.88 -10.32
CA LYS A 46 29.92 17.31 -10.62
C LYS A 46 28.95 16.15 -10.74
N GLU A 47 29.44 14.99 -11.16
CA GLU A 47 28.61 13.80 -11.21
C GLU A 47 29.41 12.55 -10.82
N LEU A 48 28.73 11.63 -10.13
CA LEU A 48 29.20 10.28 -9.85
C LEU A 48 28.33 9.31 -10.64
N VAL A 49 28.96 8.49 -11.47
CA VAL A 49 28.28 7.35 -12.11
C VAL A 49 28.91 6.07 -11.61
N ALA A 50 28.09 5.11 -11.17
CA ALA A 50 28.53 3.87 -10.56
C ALA A 50 27.88 2.67 -11.24
N ASP A 51 28.69 1.65 -11.52
CA ASP A 51 28.25 0.40 -12.13
C ASP A 51 28.68 -0.76 -11.22
N GLY A 52 27.78 -1.73 -11.02
CA GLY A 52 28.02 -2.82 -10.09
C GLY A 52 27.09 -4.01 -10.28
N THR A 53 27.20 -4.97 -9.37
CA THR A 53 26.24 -6.05 -9.21
C THR A 53 25.22 -5.72 -8.13
N GLY A 54 24.00 -6.19 -8.34
CA GLY A 54 22.90 -6.10 -7.39
C GLY A 54 22.47 -7.49 -6.92
N TYR A 55 21.84 -7.55 -5.75
CA TYR A 55 21.05 -8.69 -5.31
C TYR A 55 19.80 -8.19 -4.59
N GLY A 56 18.64 -8.71 -4.97
CA GLY A 56 17.34 -8.36 -4.38
C GLY A 56 16.28 -9.36 -4.84
N GLU A 57 15.22 -9.55 -4.05
CA GLU A 57 14.15 -10.52 -4.34
C GLU A 57 14.67 -11.93 -4.65
N GLY A 58 15.74 -12.34 -3.98
CA GLY A 58 16.39 -13.64 -4.20
C GLY A 58 17.14 -13.78 -5.53
N LEU A 59 17.31 -12.71 -6.31
CA LEU A 59 17.90 -12.72 -7.64
C LEU A 59 19.18 -11.87 -7.71
N PRO A 60 20.26 -12.36 -8.36
CA PRO A 60 21.39 -11.52 -8.71
C PRO A 60 21.04 -10.64 -9.92
N GLY A 61 21.69 -9.49 -10.01
CA GLY A 61 21.45 -8.54 -11.08
C GLY A 61 22.59 -7.56 -11.27
N ARG A 62 22.30 -6.50 -12.02
CA ARG A 62 23.17 -5.35 -12.23
C ARG A 62 22.53 -4.12 -11.62
N THR A 63 23.37 -3.23 -11.11
CA THR A 63 22.94 -1.93 -10.62
C THR A 63 23.71 -0.83 -11.33
N HIS A 64 23.02 0.26 -11.61
CA HIS A 64 23.57 1.47 -12.19
C HIS A 64 23.06 2.68 -11.40
N LEU A 65 23.97 3.55 -10.98
CA LEU A 65 23.65 4.75 -10.21
C LEU A 65 24.27 5.97 -10.89
N ALA A 66 23.52 7.05 -11.00
CA ALA A 66 24.02 8.37 -11.37
C ALA A 66 23.61 9.39 -10.31
N ILE A 67 24.53 10.29 -9.94
CA ILE A 67 24.29 11.33 -8.92
C ILE A 67 24.93 12.64 -9.39
N ASP A 68 24.11 13.68 -9.60
CA ASP A 68 24.58 15.05 -9.79
C ASP A 68 24.88 15.68 -8.42
N LEU A 69 26.17 15.94 -8.16
CA LEU A 69 26.68 16.53 -6.91
C LEU A 69 26.42 18.04 -6.78
N THR A 70 25.84 18.65 -7.81
CA THR A 70 25.46 20.07 -7.84
C THR A 70 23.99 20.24 -7.54
N SER A 71 23.11 19.63 -8.35
CA SER A 71 21.66 19.74 -8.17
C SER A 71 21.12 18.78 -7.09
N GLY A 72 21.80 17.65 -6.88
CA GLY A 72 21.29 16.53 -6.10
C GLY A 72 20.37 15.61 -6.90
N ALA A 73 20.30 15.74 -8.23
CA ALA A 73 19.58 14.77 -9.06
C ALA A 73 20.18 13.37 -8.91
N THR A 74 19.33 12.35 -8.95
CA THR A 74 19.72 10.94 -8.78
C THR A 74 19.00 10.07 -9.79
N ALA A 75 19.67 9.06 -10.30
CA ALA A 75 19.06 7.97 -11.04
C ALA A 75 19.61 6.64 -10.53
N THR A 76 18.71 5.70 -10.24
CA THR A 76 19.05 4.33 -9.88
C THR A 76 18.34 3.39 -10.82
N THR A 77 19.06 2.40 -11.36
CA THR A 77 18.50 1.29 -12.13
C THR A 77 18.98 -0.01 -11.52
N ASP A 78 18.05 -0.87 -11.13
CA ASP A 78 18.34 -2.23 -10.68
C ASP A 78 17.70 -3.22 -11.66
N ASP A 79 18.53 -4.07 -12.28
CA ASP A 79 18.17 -5.03 -13.30
C ASP A 79 18.48 -6.45 -12.81
N LEU A 80 17.46 -7.15 -12.33
CA LEU A 80 17.51 -8.53 -11.84
C LEU A 80 17.34 -9.56 -12.99
N GLY A 81 17.48 -9.12 -14.24
CA GLY A 81 17.37 -9.94 -15.44
C GLY A 81 15.92 -10.21 -15.87
N ILE A 82 15.05 -10.67 -14.96
CA ILE A 82 13.62 -10.88 -15.24
C ILE A 82 12.77 -9.64 -14.96
N ALA A 83 13.20 -8.84 -13.98
CA ALA A 83 12.56 -7.63 -13.52
C ALA A 83 13.60 -6.50 -13.46
N GLN A 84 13.21 -5.32 -13.95
CA GLN A 84 14.04 -4.13 -13.92
C GLN A 84 13.21 -2.96 -13.41
N GLN A 85 13.76 -2.19 -12.48
CA GLN A 85 13.13 -0.98 -11.97
C GLN A 85 14.08 0.21 -12.11
N ARG A 86 13.51 1.41 -12.24
CA ARG A 86 14.28 2.66 -12.24
C ARG A 86 13.60 3.72 -11.39
N ILE A 87 14.39 4.46 -10.62
CA ILE A 87 13.93 5.65 -9.89
C ILE A 87 14.81 6.81 -10.30
N ILE A 88 14.19 7.87 -10.82
CA ILE A 88 14.89 9.06 -11.28
C ILE A 88 14.29 10.28 -10.58
N SER A 89 15.12 11.04 -9.87
CA SER A 89 14.74 12.29 -9.22
C SER A 89 15.54 13.46 -9.79
N SER A 90 14.87 14.45 -10.35
CA SER A 90 15.50 15.64 -10.94
C SER A 90 14.54 16.82 -10.93
N ALA A 91 15.06 18.04 -10.72
CA ALA A 91 14.28 19.28 -10.73
C ALA A 91 13.01 19.27 -9.86
N GLY A 92 13.01 18.52 -8.75
CA GLY A 92 11.86 18.42 -7.83
C GLY A 92 10.78 17.44 -8.26
N GLU A 93 10.98 16.70 -9.35
CA GLU A 93 10.16 15.58 -9.77
C GLU A 93 10.88 14.26 -9.52
N THR A 94 10.11 13.23 -9.15
CA THR A 94 10.59 11.87 -9.02
C THR A 94 9.70 10.96 -9.86
N TRP A 95 10.32 10.13 -10.68
CA TRP A 95 9.65 9.17 -11.57
C TRP A 95 10.10 7.77 -11.22
N LYS A 96 9.15 6.86 -11.08
CA LYS A 96 9.38 5.42 -10.95
C LYS A 96 9.01 4.77 -12.27
N GLN A 97 9.92 3.96 -12.79
CA GLN A 97 9.64 2.95 -13.80
C GLN A 97 9.58 1.60 -13.08
N ASP A 98 8.40 1.00 -13.03
CA ASP A 98 8.15 -0.22 -12.27
C ASP A 98 8.73 -1.48 -12.97
N VAL A 99 8.61 -2.64 -12.32
CA VAL A 99 9.08 -3.91 -12.88
C VAL A 99 8.35 -4.31 -14.16
N THR A 100 7.14 -3.81 -14.37
CA THR A 100 6.35 -4.03 -15.59
C THR A 100 6.72 -3.03 -16.70
N GLN A 101 7.64 -2.10 -16.45
CA GLN A 101 8.08 -1.01 -17.34
C GLN A 101 7.06 0.12 -17.52
N GLY A 102 5.99 0.16 -16.74
CA GLY A 102 5.13 1.33 -16.65
C GLY A 102 5.79 2.45 -15.85
N VAL A 103 5.28 3.68 -16.01
CA VAL A 103 5.92 4.89 -15.48
C VAL A 103 4.87 5.78 -14.80
N HIS A 104 5.12 6.12 -13.55
CA HIS A 104 4.34 7.08 -12.78
C HIS A 104 5.23 8.01 -11.95
N ARG A 105 4.66 9.12 -11.49
CA ARG A 105 5.37 10.16 -10.74
C ARG A 105 5.16 9.98 -9.25
N LEU A 106 6.22 9.98 -8.45
CA LEU A 106 6.14 9.99 -6.99
C LEU A 106 6.00 11.44 -6.49
N ASP A 107 4.77 11.85 -6.19
CA ASP A 107 4.42 13.26 -5.97
C ASP A 107 3.46 13.51 -4.81
N ALA A 108 3.17 12.49 -4.01
CA ALA A 108 2.55 12.69 -2.71
C ALA A 108 3.42 13.64 -1.84
N PRO A 109 2.83 14.39 -0.89
CA PRO A 109 3.56 15.35 -0.07
C PRO A 109 4.79 14.74 0.62
N ASP A 110 4.67 13.51 1.10
CA ASP A 110 5.75 12.81 1.78
C ASP A 110 6.81 12.29 0.80
N ALA A 111 6.46 11.82 -0.39
CA ALA A 111 7.41 11.49 -1.46
C ALA A 111 8.23 12.71 -1.91
N ARG A 112 7.58 13.87 -2.07
CA ARG A 112 8.29 15.14 -2.36
C ARG A 112 9.24 15.56 -1.23
N ALA A 113 8.87 15.29 0.02
CA ALA A 113 9.74 15.54 1.16
C ALA A 113 10.94 14.57 1.18
N LYS A 114 10.75 13.30 0.81
CA LYS A 114 11.85 12.33 0.62
C LYS A 114 12.80 12.80 -0.47
N ALA A 115 12.29 13.12 -1.66
CA ALA A 115 13.08 13.56 -2.79
C ALA A 115 13.96 14.79 -2.46
N ARG A 116 13.44 15.74 -1.67
CA ARG A 116 14.23 16.88 -1.18
C ARG A 116 15.37 16.47 -0.25
N THR A 117 15.13 15.50 0.64
CA THR A 117 16.16 14.98 1.53
C THR A 117 17.19 14.14 0.78
N ASP A 118 16.75 13.28 -0.13
CA ASP A 118 17.63 12.47 -0.96
C ASP A 118 18.51 13.36 -1.84
N ALA A 119 17.96 14.41 -2.45
CA ALA A 119 18.75 15.39 -3.19
C ALA A 119 19.77 16.13 -2.30
N TYR A 120 19.40 16.47 -1.06
CA TYR A 120 20.32 17.07 -0.09
C TYR A 120 21.48 16.12 0.26
N LEU A 121 21.20 14.83 0.48
CA LEU A 121 22.22 13.82 0.74
C LEU A 121 23.10 13.58 -0.50
N ALA A 122 22.49 13.50 -1.68
CA ALA A 122 23.13 13.31 -2.98
C ALA A 122 24.16 14.40 -3.29
N ARG A 123 23.86 15.68 -3.04
CA ARG A 123 24.84 16.77 -3.20
C ARG A 123 25.71 17.04 -1.97
N ARG A 124 25.59 16.19 -0.94
CA ARG A 124 26.28 16.29 0.35
C ARG A 124 26.08 17.68 0.98
N GLY A 125 24.83 18.13 1.05
CA GLY A 125 24.45 19.47 1.53
C GLY A 125 25.02 19.83 2.91
N TYR A 126 25.26 18.83 3.76
CA TYR A 126 25.91 18.98 5.06
C TYR A 126 27.38 19.47 4.99
N PHE A 127 28.03 19.42 3.82
CA PHE A 127 29.33 20.07 3.57
C PHE A 127 29.21 21.57 3.29
N ARG A 128 28.02 22.06 2.91
CA ARG A 128 27.78 23.43 2.46
C ARG A 128 26.59 24.09 3.19
N PRO A 129 26.56 24.10 4.54
CA PRO A 129 25.40 24.53 5.32
C PRO A 129 24.98 26.00 5.09
N ALA A 130 25.87 26.85 4.52
CA ALA A 130 25.56 28.23 4.18
C ALA A 130 24.69 28.36 2.92
N THR A 131 24.86 27.46 1.94
CA THR A 131 24.13 27.48 0.67
C THR A 131 23.02 26.44 0.62
N ASP A 132 23.04 25.46 1.53
CA ASP A 132 22.08 24.36 1.60
C ASP A 132 21.60 24.18 3.05
N PRO A 133 20.66 25.03 3.52
CA PRO A 133 20.29 25.10 4.92
C PRO A 133 19.50 23.86 5.37
N ALA A 134 19.89 23.32 6.53
CA ALA A 134 19.20 22.25 7.23
C ALA A 134 19.31 22.47 8.75
N SER A 135 18.37 21.90 9.52
CA SER A 135 18.50 21.85 10.98
C SER A 135 19.28 20.59 11.40
N PHE A 136 20.05 20.70 12.48
CA PHE A 136 20.89 19.62 13.00
C PHE A 136 20.63 19.38 14.48
N ALA A 137 20.42 18.12 14.84
CA ALA A 137 20.24 17.67 16.21
C ALA A 137 21.12 16.45 16.51
N CYS A 138 21.92 16.49 17.58
CA CYS A 138 22.75 15.35 17.98
C CYS A 138 21.85 14.37 18.76
N LEU A 139 21.87 13.08 18.40
CA LEU A 139 21.03 12.05 19.05
C LEU A 139 21.78 11.21 20.11
N GLY A 140 22.99 11.64 20.48
CA GLY A 140 23.91 10.86 21.32
C GLY A 140 24.65 9.78 20.53
N ASP A 141 25.86 9.48 21.00
CA ASP A 141 26.75 8.49 20.39
C ASP A 141 26.33 7.07 20.80
N VAL A 142 26.63 6.09 19.95
CA VAL A 142 26.33 4.67 20.18
C VAL A 142 27.58 3.86 19.88
N VAL A 143 27.85 2.80 20.64
CA VAL A 143 28.91 1.85 20.31
C VAL A 143 28.27 0.63 19.63
N GLU A 144 28.64 0.37 18.37
CA GLU A 144 28.22 -0.80 17.60
C GLU A 144 29.47 -1.53 17.10
N ASP A 145 29.58 -2.84 17.35
CA ASP A 145 30.74 -3.67 16.97
C ASP A 145 32.10 -3.07 17.37
N GLY A 146 32.16 -2.47 18.57
CA GLY A 146 33.37 -1.81 19.10
C GLY A 146 33.69 -0.44 18.47
N ARG A 147 32.85 0.06 17.55
CA ARG A 147 32.99 1.37 16.91
C ARG A 147 32.06 2.38 17.58
N ALA A 148 32.61 3.47 18.09
CA ALA A 148 31.82 4.60 18.57
C ALA A 148 31.29 5.40 17.38
N LEU A 149 29.98 5.36 17.12
CA LEU A 149 29.31 6.05 16.02
C LEU A 149 28.59 7.30 16.51
N ARG A 150 28.78 8.41 15.79
CA ARG A 150 28.07 9.67 16.04
C ARG A 150 26.79 9.74 15.23
N ARG A 151 25.70 10.19 15.86
CA ARG A 151 24.37 10.28 15.22
C ARG A 151 23.89 11.71 15.13
N VAL A 152 23.66 12.18 13.91
CA VAL A 152 23.14 13.51 13.66
C VAL A 152 21.84 13.40 12.88
N ARG A 153 20.74 13.86 13.47
CA ARG A 153 19.49 14.08 12.75
C ARG A 153 19.60 15.37 11.98
N ILE A 154 19.43 15.29 10.66
CA ILE A 154 19.44 16.40 9.73
C ILE A 154 18.04 16.55 9.15
N THR A 155 17.49 17.77 9.16
CA THR A 155 16.21 18.06 8.50
C THR A 155 16.42 19.15 7.45
N PRO A 156 16.56 18.78 6.16
CA PRO A 156 16.64 19.74 5.07
C PRO A 156 15.34 20.56 4.95
N ARG A 157 15.43 21.78 4.42
CA ARG A 157 14.25 22.64 4.24
C ARG A 157 13.18 21.94 3.38
N GLY A 158 12.01 21.70 3.96
CA GLY A 158 10.89 21.04 3.28
C GLY A 158 11.12 19.55 2.98
N GLY A 159 12.19 18.95 3.50
CA GLY A 159 12.49 17.53 3.38
C GLY A 159 12.12 16.73 4.64
N ARG A 160 12.21 15.41 4.55
CA ARG A 160 12.14 14.50 5.72
C ARG A 160 13.38 14.64 6.61
N ALA A 161 13.20 14.41 7.91
CA ALA A 161 14.34 14.22 8.80
C ALA A 161 15.06 12.91 8.47
N VAL A 162 16.37 12.96 8.31
CA VAL A 162 17.26 11.81 8.13
C VAL A 162 18.26 11.75 9.28
N THR A 163 18.50 10.56 9.82
CA THR A 163 19.60 10.35 10.78
C THR A 163 20.82 9.87 10.02
N VAL A 164 21.90 10.65 10.06
CA VAL A 164 23.19 10.33 9.48
C VAL A 164 24.11 9.81 10.59
N TRP A 165 24.64 8.61 10.40
CA TRP A 165 25.58 7.96 11.30
C TRP A 165 26.98 8.07 10.73
N VAL A 166 27.90 8.60 11.54
CA VAL A 166 29.28 8.87 11.14
C VAL A 166 30.22 8.08 12.03
N ASP A 167 31.15 7.37 11.42
CA ASP A 167 32.32 6.85 12.13
C ASP A 167 33.32 8.00 12.31
N PRO A 168 33.58 8.46 13.54
CA PRO A 168 34.47 9.57 13.82
C PRO A 168 35.96 9.22 13.73
N ALA A 169 36.32 7.94 13.76
CA ALA A 169 37.70 7.48 13.61
C ALA A 169 38.06 7.39 12.12
N ALA A 170 37.16 6.87 11.31
CA ALA A 170 37.33 6.76 9.85
C ALA A 170 36.84 8.00 9.08
N TYR A 171 36.15 8.94 9.73
CA TYR A 171 35.56 10.14 9.11
C TYR A 171 34.68 9.84 7.88
N VAL A 172 33.89 8.77 7.95
CA VAL A 172 32.95 8.37 6.88
C VAL A 172 31.53 8.26 7.41
N VAL A 173 30.55 8.53 6.54
CA VAL A 173 29.15 8.17 6.80
C VAL A 173 29.03 6.67 6.66
N VAL A 174 28.48 5.96 7.64
CA VAL A 174 28.35 4.50 7.57
C VAL A 174 26.91 4.04 7.41
N ARG A 175 25.96 4.91 7.76
CA ARG A 175 24.53 4.60 7.70
C ARG A 175 23.67 5.86 7.61
N THR A 176 22.59 5.81 6.85
CA THR A 176 21.50 6.80 6.87
C THR A 176 20.18 6.11 7.20
N GLN A 177 19.32 6.78 7.96
CA GLN A 177 18.01 6.26 8.35
C GLN A 177 16.91 7.30 8.17
N GLN A 178 15.84 6.93 7.48
CA GLN A 178 14.67 7.76 7.23
C GLN A 178 13.39 7.02 7.60
N GLN A 179 12.46 7.71 8.25
CA GLN A 179 11.15 7.13 8.53
C GLN A 179 10.33 7.12 7.23
N ALA A 180 10.09 5.94 6.67
CA ALA A 180 9.15 5.70 5.59
C ALA A 180 7.71 5.59 6.15
N PRO A 181 6.68 5.54 5.28
CA PRO A 181 5.28 5.44 5.71
C PRO A 181 5.01 4.33 6.73
N THR A 182 5.58 3.13 6.51
CA THR A 182 5.28 1.92 7.28
C THR A 182 6.46 1.34 8.05
N HIS A 183 7.68 1.80 7.77
CA HIS A 183 8.91 1.23 8.33
C HIS A 183 10.05 2.26 8.40
N LEU A 184 11.18 1.85 9.00
CA LEU A 184 12.41 2.64 9.02
C LEU A 184 13.33 2.19 7.88
N GLU A 185 13.44 3.00 6.83
CA GLU A 185 14.36 2.77 5.72
C GLU A 185 15.80 3.01 6.21
N THR A 186 16.67 2.03 6.04
CA THR A 186 18.07 2.12 6.43
C THR A 186 18.97 1.81 5.25
N VAL A 187 19.94 2.70 4.98
CA VAL A 187 20.98 2.47 3.98
C VAL A 187 22.33 2.43 4.68
N HIS A 188 23.06 1.33 4.52
CA HIS A 188 24.42 1.14 5.00
C HIS A 188 25.43 1.38 3.88
N TYR A 189 26.57 1.96 4.24
CA TYR A 189 27.66 2.26 3.32
C TYR A 189 28.94 1.59 3.84
N GLY A 190 29.56 0.78 2.98
CA GLY A 190 30.69 -0.06 3.32
C GLY A 190 31.77 -0.08 2.24
N ALA A 191 32.84 -0.83 2.53
CA ALA A 191 33.95 -1.09 1.62
C ALA A 191 34.52 0.16 0.94
N TYR A 192 34.75 1.24 1.70
CA TYR A 192 35.23 2.50 1.16
C TYR A 192 36.57 2.38 0.41
N ARG A 193 36.68 2.98 -0.78
CA ARG A 193 37.91 3.03 -1.59
C ARG A 193 38.15 4.42 -2.17
N ALA A 194 39.42 4.75 -2.38
CA ALA A 194 39.81 6.01 -3.00
C ALA A 194 39.64 5.92 -4.53
N THR A 195 38.87 6.84 -5.10
CA THR A 195 38.55 6.91 -6.53
C THR A 195 38.54 8.36 -6.99
N ALA A 196 39.43 8.70 -7.93
CA ALA A 196 39.58 10.06 -8.48
C ALA A 196 39.66 11.16 -7.40
N GLY A 197 40.38 10.91 -6.30
CA GLY A 197 40.56 11.85 -5.19
C GLY A 197 39.39 11.91 -4.20
N LEU A 198 38.37 11.06 -4.35
CA LEU A 198 37.26 10.91 -3.41
C LEU A 198 37.33 9.56 -2.70
N LEU A 199 36.89 9.48 -1.44
CA LEU A 199 36.67 8.22 -0.73
C LEU A 199 35.19 7.85 -0.85
N LEU A 200 34.88 6.81 -1.63
CA LEU A 200 33.50 6.42 -1.99
C LEU A 200 33.17 5.00 -1.51
N PRO A 201 31.91 4.70 -1.15
CA PRO A 201 31.51 3.37 -0.71
C PRO A 201 31.41 2.40 -1.90
N TYR A 202 31.95 1.19 -1.77
CA TYR A 202 31.81 0.14 -2.79
C TYR A 202 30.78 -0.92 -2.42
N GLU A 203 30.20 -0.82 -1.22
CA GLU A 203 29.08 -1.63 -0.76
C GLU A 203 27.97 -0.69 -0.28
N ILE A 204 26.77 -0.89 -0.81
CA ILE A 204 25.57 -0.14 -0.43
C ILE A 204 24.47 -1.17 -0.15
N ILE A 205 23.95 -1.17 1.06
CA ILE A 205 22.91 -2.11 1.51
C ILE A 205 21.70 -1.32 1.94
N GLU A 206 20.57 -1.53 1.31
CA GLU A 206 19.30 -0.91 1.63
C GLU A 206 18.38 -1.97 2.23
N THR A 207 17.92 -1.75 3.46
CA THR A 207 17.02 -2.67 4.17
C THR A 207 15.62 -2.09 4.26
N GLY A 208 14.63 -2.86 3.83
CA GLY A 208 13.21 -2.52 3.89
C GLY A 208 12.52 -2.91 5.20
N SER A 209 11.25 -3.25 5.10
CA SER A 209 10.37 -3.63 6.21
C SER A 209 10.58 -5.09 6.67
N ALA A 210 11.10 -5.93 5.77
CA ALA A 210 11.47 -7.32 6.00
C ALA A 210 12.90 -7.63 5.50
N PRO A 211 13.60 -8.62 6.07
CA PRO A 211 14.93 -9.01 5.61
C PRO A 211 15.00 -9.37 4.12
N GLU A 212 13.94 -9.98 3.58
CA GLU A 212 13.83 -10.39 2.18
C GLU A 212 13.74 -9.21 1.20
N GLU A 213 13.31 -8.03 1.68
CA GLU A 213 13.30 -6.77 0.91
C GLU A 213 14.68 -6.08 0.89
N THR A 214 15.72 -6.72 1.42
CA THR A 214 17.07 -6.14 1.43
C THR A 214 17.65 -6.12 0.02
N VAL A 215 18.05 -4.94 -0.44
CA VAL A 215 18.77 -4.74 -1.70
C VAL A 215 20.25 -4.53 -1.41
N LEU A 216 21.08 -5.42 -1.95
CA LEU A 216 22.54 -5.35 -1.86
C LEU A 216 23.10 -4.83 -3.18
N ARG A 217 23.99 -3.84 -3.11
CA ARG A 217 24.68 -3.27 -4.28
C ARG A 217 26.19 -3.29 -4.03
N SER A 218 26.90 -4.08 -4.85
CA SER A 218 28.35 -4.15 -4.88
C SER A 218 28.87 -3.35 -6.07
N ILE A 219 29.42 -2.18 -5.80
CA ILE A 219 29.93 -1.30 -6.85
C ILE A 219 31.29 -1.81 -7.32
N HIS A 220 31.48 -1.85 -8.63
CA HIS A 220 32.74 -2.28 -9.25
C HIS A 220 33.57 -1.09 -9.70
N ALA A 221 32.92 -0.04 -10.21
CA ALA A 221 33.57 1.14 -10.73
C ALA A 221 32.76 2.41 -10.43
N TYR A 222 33.50 3.51 -10.19
CA TYR A 222 32.96 4.86 -10.23
C TYR A 222 33.62 5.64 -11.35
N ARG A 223 32.83 6.40 -12.08
CA ARG A 223 33.26 7.50 -12.94
C ARG A 223 32.93 8.81 -12.24
N VAL A 224 33.95 9.64 -12.01
CA VAL A 224 33.81 10.97 -11.40
C VAL A 224 33.94 12.00 -12.51
N LEU A 225 32.84 12.66 -12.85
CA LEU A 225 32.76 13.56 -13.99
C LEU A 225 32.85 15.02 -13.52
N ALA A 226 33.53 15.85 -14.31
CA ALA A 226 33.69 17.29 -14.06
C ALA A 226 32.48 18.13 -14.54
N ALA A 227 31.51 17.49 -15.21
CA ALA A 227 30.23 18.07 -15.59
C ALA A 227 29.16 16.97 -15.45
N ALA A 228 27.94 17.36 -15.06
CA ALA A 228 26.82 16.45 -15.03
C ALA A 228 26.25 16.26 -16.45
N ASN A 229 25.85 15.03 -16.77
CA ASN A 229 25.15 14.67 -17.99
C ASN A 229 23.63 14.72 -17.73
N PRO A 230 22.90 15.72 -18.28
CA PRO A 230 21.47 15.83 -18.04
C PRO A 230 20.65 14.62 -18.53
N GLY A 231 21.19 13.86 -19.49
CA GLY A 231 20.55 12.65 -20.01
C GLY A 231 20.40 11.53 -18.99
N ASP A 232 21.29 11.46 -18.00
CA ASP A 232 21.27 10.42 -16.97
C ASP A 232 20.12 10.63 -15.96
N PHE A 233 19.56 11.85 -15.92
CA PHE A 233 18.47 12.24 -15.02
C PHE A 233 17.15 12.56 -15.75
N ALA A 234 17.05 12.18 -17.02
CA ALA A 234 15.84 12.39 -17.80
C ALA A 234 14.70 11.46 -17.33
N ARG A 235 13.46 11.95 -17.42
CA ARG A 235 12.25 11.13 -17.15
C ARG A 235 12.29 9.85 -18.00
N PRO A 236 12.02 8.66 -17.42
CA PRO A 236 11.89 7.42 -18.20
C PRO A 236 10.80 7.55 -19.28
N PRO A 237 11.01 6.99 -20.49
CA PRO A 237 9.97 6.99 -21.51
C PRO A 237 8.79 6.12 -21.07
N ASP A 238 7.57 6.52 -21.45
CA ASP A 238 6.38 5.68 -21.24
C ASP A 238 6.55 4.33 -21.95
N SER A 239 6.01 3.27 -21.35
CA SER A 239 5.92 1.98 -22.04
C SER A 239 5.09 2.10 -23.33
N ALA A 240 5.56 1.39 -24.36
CA ALA A 240 4.94 1.30 -25.68
C ALA A 240 4.61 -0.15 -26.06
N ASN A 241 4.57 -1.05 -25.08
CA ASN A 241 4.25 -2.48 -25.24
C ASN A 241 2.74 -2.77 -25.14
N GLN A 242 1.88 -1.77 -25.33
CA GLN A 242 0.43 -1.88 -25.27
C GLN A 242 -0.24 -1.50 -26.59
N ARG A 243 -1.37 -2.13 -26.89
CA ARG A 243 -2.20 -1.82 -28.07
C ARG A 243 -3.66 -2.22 -27.87
N ILE A 244 -4.54 -1.60 -28.65
CA ILE A 244 -5.87 -2.15 -28.95
C ILE A 244 -5.75 -2.90 -30.28
N THR A 245 -5.88 -4.23 -30.28
CA THR A 245 -5.55 -5.10 -31.41
C THR A 245 -6.41 -4.85 -32.65
N THR A 246 -7.64 -4.36 -32.48
CA THR A 246 -8.56 -4.01 -33.56
C THR A 246 -8.29 -2.65 -34.19
N GLY A 247 -7.41 -1.83 -33.60
CA GLY A 247 -7.21 -0.42 -33.99
C GLY A 247 -8.35 0.51 -33.56
N ALA A 248 -9.36 0.00 -32.84
CA ALA A 248 -10.42 0.82 -32.26
C ALA A 248 -9.87 1.75 -31.16
N ALA A 249 -10.63 2.80 -30.85
CA ALA A 249 -10.24 3.75 -29.80
C ALA A 249 -10.23 3.13 -28.40
N PHE A 250 -11.06 2.10 -28.18
CA PHE A 250 -11.22 1.40 -26.91
C PHE A 250 -11.68 -0.05 -27.13
N THR A 251 -11.56 -0.87 -26.09
CA THR A 251 -12.28 -2.14 -25.93
C THR A 251 -13.12 -2.10 -24.66
N GLN A 252 -14.23 -2.85 -24.63
CA GLN A 252 -15.11 -2.92 -23.47
C GLN A 252 -15.46 -4.38 -23.17
N VAL A 253 -15.36 -4.76 -21.90
CA VAL A 253 -15.63 -6.11 -21.42
C VAL A 253 -16.57 -6.07 -20.21
N PRO A 254 -17.35 -7.14 -19.95
CA PRO A 254 -18.12 -7.24 -18.72
C PRO A 254 -17.20 -7.40 -17.50
N THR A 255 -17.70 -7.00 -16.33
CA THR A 255 -17.07 -7.23 -15.02
C THR A 255 -18.00 -8.08 -14.14
N ASP A 256 -17.44 -8.96 -13.30
CA ASP A 256 -18.16 -9.57 -12.17
C ASP A 256 -17.68 -8.93 -10.87
N ASP A 257 -18.45 -8.01 -10.33
CA ASP A 257 -18.19 -7.27 -9.09
C ASP A 257 -19.12 -7.70 -7.95
N GLY A 258 -19.81 -8.84 -8.06
CA GLY A 258 -20.78 -9.28 -7.06
C GLY A 258 -20.16 -9.44 -5.65
N SER A 259 -18.86 -9.69 -5.56
CA SER A 259 -18.10 -9.76 -4.30
C SER A 259 -17.52 -8.42 -3.82
N GLY A 260 -17.77 -7.31 -4.52
CA GLY A 260 -17.28 -5.96 -4.22
C GLY A 260 -16.03 -5.54 -5.02
N ALA A 261 -15.07 -6.43 -5.24
CA ALA A 261 -13.95 -6.14 -6.14
C ALA A 261 -14.32 -6.49 -7.60
N PRO A 262 -14.04 -5.64 -8.60
CA PRO A 262 -14.35 -5.92 -10.00
C PRO A 262 -13.44 -7.04 -10.52
N VAL A 263 -14.05 -8.13 -11.00
CA VAL A 263 -13.33 -9.24 -11.64
C VAL A 263 -13.48 -9.17 -13.15
N VAL A 264 -12.38 -9.29 -13.86
CA VAL A 264 -12.32 -9.29 -15.33
C VAL A 264 -11.70 -10.56 -15.87
N GLU A 265 -12.16 -10.97 -17.05
CA GLU A 265 -11.60 -12.10 -17.76
C GLU A 265 -10.46 -11.65 -18.69
N ALA A 266 -9.31 -12.31 -18.56
CA ALA A 266 -8.13 -12.04 -19.35
C ALA A 266 -7.54 -13.32 -19.95
N TYR A 267 -6.71 -13.16 -20.98
CA TYR A 267 -5.91 -14.23 -21.57
C TYR A 267 -4.45 -13.96 -21.28
N VAL A 268 -3.75 -14.94 -20.71
CA VAL A 268 -2.30 -14.90 -20.49
C VAL A 268 -1.66 -15.87 -21.47
N ASP A 269 -0.76 -15.37 -22.32
CA ASP A 269 -0.06 -16.16 -23.33
C ASP A 269 -0.98 -16.93 -24.30
N GLY A 270 -2.22 -16.43 -24.47
CA GLY A 270 -3.27 -17.05 -25.29
C GLY A 270 -4.19 -18.01 -24.53
N HIS A 271 -3.91 -18.30 -23.26
CA HIS A 271 -4.72 -19.17 -22.41
C HIS A 271 -5.74 -18.35 -21.61
N GLY A 272 -7.01 -18.73 -21.68
CA GLY A 272 -8.11 -18.06 -20.98
C GLY A 272 -9.48 -18.43 -21.56
N PRO A 273 -10.56 -17.77 -21.10
CA PRO A 273 -10.54 -16.66 -20.14
C PRO A 273 -10.16 -17.11 -18.72
N LEU A 274 -9.29 -16.34 -18.08
CA LEU A 274 -8.88 -16.49 -16.69
C LEU A 274 -9.39 -15.27 -15.90
N PRO A 275 -10.05 -15.45 -14.74
CA PRO A 275 -10.60 -14.33 -13.98
C PRO A 275 -9.56 -13.70 -13.06
N PHE A 276 -9.46 -12.37 -13.08
CA PHE A 276 -8.55 -11.58 -12.25
C PHE A 276 -9.30 -10.48 -11.52
N ILE A 277 -8.92 -10.19 -10.28
CA ILE A 277 -9.35 -8.94 -9.63
C ILE A 277 -8.62 -7.79 -10.32
N LEU A 278 -9.36 -6.73 -10.67
CA LEU A 278 -8.78 -5.48 -11.12
C LEU A 278 -8.58 -4.55 -9.92
N ASP A 279 -7.32 -4.25 -9.61
CA ASP A 279 -6.91 -3.55 -8.39
C ASP A 279 -6.03 -2.34 -8.73
N THR A 280 -6.54 -1.13 -8.49
CA THR A 280 -5.83 0.13 -8.71
C THR A 280 -4.52 0.25 -7.93
N GLY A 281 -4.42 -0.40 -6.77
CA GLY A 281 -3.20 -0.43 -5.96
C GLY A 281 -2.41 -1.74 -6.04
N GLY A 282 -2.89 -2.71 -6.81
CA GLY A 282 -2.26 -4.00 -6.98
C GLY A 282 -1.21 -4.03 -8.08
N HIS A 283 -0.50 -5.15 -8.17
CA HIS A 283 0.45 -5.43 -9.24
C HIS A 283 -0.05 -6.57 -10.14
N ALA A 284 0.65 -6.79 -11.25
CA ALA A 284 0.46 -7.95 -12.12
C ALA A 284 0.80 -9.24 -11.36
N ILE A 285 -0.20 -9.92 -10.81
CA ILE A 285 0.00 -11.10 -9.95
C ILE A 285 -0.72 -12.31 -10.55
N LEU A 286 -0.03 -13.45 -10.53
CA LEU A 286 -0.60 -14.79 -10.71
C LEU A 286 -0.59 -15.54 -9.38
N THR A 287 -1.61 -16.34 -9.14
CA THR A 287 -1.53 -17.39 -8.12
C THR A 287 -0.52 -18.45 -8.54
N ALA A 288 0.13 -19.11 -7.59
CA ALA A 288 0.99 -20.27 -7.89
C ALA A 288 0.25 -21.38 -8.67
N GLY A 289 -1.05 -21.55 -8.42
CA GLY A 289 -1.91 -22.47 -9.16
C GLY A 289 -2.07 -22.08 -10.63
N ALA A 290 -2.36 -20.81 -10.91
CA ALA A 290 -2.50 -20.29 -12.26
C ALA A 290 -1.17 -20.33 -13.04
N ALA A 291 -0.07 -19.92 -12.41
CA ALA A 291 1.26 -19.99 -13.02
C ALA A 291 1.61 -21.43 -13.44
N LYS A 292 1.32 -22.42 -12.59
CA LYS A 292 1.51 -23.84 -12.90
C LYS A 292 0.63 -24.31 -14.05
N GLN A 293 -0.64 -23.91 -14.09
CA GLN A 293 -1.56 -24.25 -15.19
C GLN A 293 -1.11 -23.67 -16.53
N LEU A 294 -0.52 -22.47 -16.50
CA LEU A 294 0.04 -21.79 -17.67
C LEU A 294 1.43 -22.32 -18.08
N GLY A 295 2.03 -23.24 -17.31
CA GLY A 295 3.37 -23.74 -17.58
C GLY A 295 4.48 -22.70 -17.37
N LEU A 296 4.23 -21.67 -16.58
CA LEU A 296 5.18 -20.59 -16.31
C LEU A 296 6.18 -21.00 -15.24
N LEU A 297 7.46 -20.67 -15.48
CA LEU A 297 8.54 -20.93 -14.55
C LEU A 297 8.77 -19.70 -13.65
N ALA A 298 8.31 -19.81 -12.40
CA ALA A 298 8.56 -18.80 -11.38
C ALA A 298 10.00 -18.88 -10.84
N LYS A 299 10.65 -17.72 -10.62
CA LYS A 299 12.03 -17.61 -10.11
C LYS A 299 12.16 -16.41 -9.17
N GLY A 300 13.18 -16.45 -8.31
CA GLY A 300 13.38 -15.46 -7.25
C GLY A 300 12.85 -15.94 -5.90
N GLY A 301 12.91 -15.07 -4.91
CA GLY A 301 12.60 -15.34 -3.52
C GLY A 301 12.44 -14.05 -2.75
N GLY A 302 11.38 -13.32 -3.09
CA GLY A 302 10.98 -12.05 -2.52
C GLY A 302 9.85 -12.16 -1.51
N VAL A 303 9.38 -11.02 -1.03
CA VAL A 303 8.15 -10.94 -0.22
C VAL A 303 7.26 -9.80 -0.67
N SER A 304 5.95 -10.06 -0.61
CA SER A 304 4.90 -9.10 -0.89
C SER A 304 4.17 -8.74 0.40
N GLY A 305 3.92 -7.45 0.59
CA GLY A 305 3.11 -6.91 1.68
C GLY A 305 1.69 -6.56 1.23
N GLY A 306 0.87 -6.10 2.17
CA GLY A 306 -0.47 -5.60 1.86
C GLY A 306 -1.24 -5.24 3.12
N ALA A 307 -2.56 -5.39 3.09
CA ALA A 307 -3.38 -5.28 4.28
C ALA A 307 -3.08 -6.49 5.21
N GLY A 308 -2.81 -6.21 6.49
CA GLY A 308 -2.36 -7.18 7.50
C GLY A 308 -0.88 -6.98 7.86
N GLU A 309 -0.46 -7.49 9.02
CA GLU A 309 0.91 -7.25 9.54
C GLU A 309 1.98 -8.17 8.97
N GLY A 310 1.59 -9.23 8.24
CA GLY A 310 2.50 -10.21 7.66
C GLY A 310 2.94 -9.88 6.23
N THR A 311 3.79 -10.74 5.70
CA THR A 311 4.19 -10.78 4.30
C THR A 311 3.98 -12.18 3.73
N ILE A 312 3.94 -12.28 2.40
CA ILE A 312 3.82 -13.56 1.68
C ILE A 312 4.96 -13.69 0.68
N SER A 313 5.47 -14.90 0.48
CA SER A 313 6.55 -15.13 -0.48
C SER A 313 6.13 -14.76 -1.90
N GLU A 314 7.05 -14.18 -2.65
CA GLU A 314 6.85 -13.71 -4.01
C GLU A 314 7.96 -14.22 -4.94
N GLN A 315 7.60 -14.49 -6.19
CA GLN A 315 8.52 -14.84 -7.27
C GLN A 315 8.10 -14.12 -8.56
N PHE A 316 8.93 -14.17 -9.60
CA PHE A 316 8.65 -13.60 -10.91
C PHE A 316 8.46 -14.68 -11.96
N ALA A 317 7.51 -14.47 -12.87
CA ALA A 317 7.36 -15.20 -14.12
C ALA A 317 7.20 -14.22 -15.29
N ARG A 318 7.92 -14.44 -16.39
CA ARG A 318 7.79 -13.63 -17.61
C ARG A 318 6.59 -14.11 -18.41
N VAL A 319 5.70 -13.21 -18.81
CA VAL A 319 4.60 -13.50 -19.74
C VAL A 319 4.85 -12.80 -21.07
N ARG A 320 4.48 -13.44 -22.19
CA ARG A 320 4.59 -12.87 -23.53
C ARG A 320 3.45 -11.90 -23.82
N SER A 321 2.25 -12.19 -23.33
CA SER A 321 1.08 -11.34 -23.57
C SER A 321 0.03 -11.48 -22.47
N LEU A 322 -0.55 -10.36 -22.06
CA LEU A 322 -1.81 -10.27 -21.33
C LEU A 322 -2.84 -9.57 -22.21
N ARG A 323 -4.03 -10.15 -22.38
CA ARG A 323 -5.11 -9.57 -23.18
C ARG A 323 -6.43 -9.52 -22.41
N ILE A 324 -7.04 -8.34 -22.34
CA ILE A 324 -8.38 -8.08 -21.79
C ILE A 324 -9.24 -7.51 -22.92
N GLY A 325 -10.23 -8.26 -23.40
CA GLY A 325 -10.94 -7.90 -24.64
C GLY A 325 -9.95 -7.79 -25.80
N ASP A 326 -9.88 -6.62 -26.44
CA ASP A 326 -8.91 -6.31 -27.50
C ASP A 326 -7.67 -5.55 -27.01
N ALA A 327 -7.60 -5.20 -25.72
CA ALA A 327 -6.44 -4.53 -25.15
C ALA A 327 -5.37 -5.57 -24.82
N GLU A 328 -4.16 -5.38 -25.34
CA GLU A 328 -3.04 -6.29 -25.16
C GLU A 328 -1.84 -5.54 -24.60
N ILE A 329 -1.16 -6.16 -23.63
CA ILE A 329 0.15 -5.76 -23.10
C ILE A 329 1.11 -6.90 -23.39
N SER A 330 2.25 -6.60 -24.00
CA SER A 330 3.25 -7.60 -24.39
C SER A 330 4.48 -7.56 -23.50
N ASP A 331 5.07 -8.73 -23.23
CA ASP A 331 6.40 -8.90 -22.63
C ASP A 331 6.65 -8.11 -21.34
N PHE A 332 6.22 -8.68 -20.22
CA PHE A 332 6.47 -8.13 -18.89
C PHE A 332 6.52 -9.24 -17.84
N PRO A 333 7.18 -9.02 -16.69
CA PRO A 333 7.10 -9.94 -15.57
C PRO A 333 5.77 -9.79 -14.82
N MET A 334 5.23 -10.91 -14.35
CA MET A 334 4.19 -10.96 -13.32
C MET A 334 4.79 -11.56 -12.06
N PHE A 335 4.29 -11.11 -10.91
CA PHE A 335 4.52 -11.77 -9.64
C PHE A 335 3.78 -13.11 -9.59
N VAL A 336 4.34 -14.08 -8.88
CA VAL A 336 3.72 -15.36 -8.55
C VAL A 336 3.66 -15.48 -7.05
N ILE A 337 2.43 -15.41 -6.52
CA ILE A 337 2.16 -15.43 -5.08
C ILE A 337 1.32 -16.68 -4.75
N PRO A 338 1.67 -17.46 -3.70
CA PRO A 338 0.96 -18.68 -3.33
C PRO A 338 -0.31 -18.39 -2.52
N TYR A 339 -1.23 -17.60 -3.08
CA TYR A 339 -2.52 -17.34 -2.46
C TYR A 339 -3.33 -18.62 -2.25
N GLY A 340 -3.98 -18.73 -1.09
CA GLY A 340 -4.79 -19.89 -0.74
C GLY A 340 -6.21 -19.87 -1.33
N PRO A 341 -7.02 -20.89 -0.98
CA PRO A 341 -8.41 -20.98 -1.41
C PRO A 341 -9.29 -19.81 -0.94
N GLU A 342 -8.96 -19.16 0.17
CA GLU A 342 -9.65 -17.97 0.70
C GLU A 342 -9.61 -16.78 -0.26
N PHE A 343 -8.54 -16.67 -1.04
CA PHE A 343 -8.42 -15.69 -2.11
C PHE A 343 -9.05 -16.23 -3.40
N SER A 344 -8.63 -17.43 -3.83
CA SER A 344 -8.92 -17.90 -5.19
C SER A 344 -10.33 -18.44 -5.42
N ASN A 345 -11.05 -18.88 -4.38
CA ASN A 345 -12.34 -19.53 -4.52
C ASN A 345 -13.48 -18.52 -4.74
N ARG A 346 -14.14 -18.59 -5.90
CA ARG A 346 -15.29 -17.73 -6.27
C ARG A 346 -16.66 -18.35 -6.00
N GLY A 347 -16.71 -19.53 -5.38
CA GLY A 347 -17.91 -20.31 -5.17
C GLY A 347 -18.14 -21.38 -6.24
N PRO A 348 -19.12 -22.28 -6.04
CA PRO A 348 -19.29 -23.44 -6.91
C PRO A 348 -19.56 -23.11 -8.38
N GLY A 349 -18.96 -23.89 -9.27
CA GLY A 349 -19.10 -23.73 -10.73
C GLY A 349 -18.33 -22.56 -11.33
N LYS A 350 -17.69 -21.71 -10.53
CA LYS A 350 -16.83 -20.61 -11.02
C LYS A 350 -15.37 -21.04 -11.08
N THR A 351 -14.68 -20.65 -12.16
CA THR A 351 -13.22 -20.77 -12.28
C THR A 351 -12.54 -19.99 -11.15
N PRO A 352 -11.57 -20.56 -10.43
CA PRO A 352 -10.82 -19.84 -9.40
C PRO A 352 -10.14 -18.59 -9.96
N LEU A 353 -9.95 -17.56 -9.11
CA LEU A 353 -9.16 -16.39 -9.49
C LEU A 353 -7.75 -16.80 -9.88
N ALA A 354 -7.32 -16.32 -11.04
CA ALA A 354 -5.97 -16.50 -11.55
C ALA A 354 -4.98 -15.54 -10.89
N GLY A 355 -5.45 -14.41 -10.34
CA GLY A 355 -4.63 -13.46 -9.59
C GLY A 355 -5.22 -12.05 -9.58
N ILE A 356 -4.35 -11.05 -9.61
CA ILE A 356 -4.67 -9.61 -9.58
C ILE A 356 -4.04 -8.95 -10.80
N LEU A 357 -4.73 -7.98 -11.40
CA LEU A 357 -4.19 -7.09 -12.42
C LEU A 357 -4.29 -5.65 -11.92
N GLY A 358 -3.21 -4.89 -12.05
CA GLY A 358 -3.10 -3.56 -11.45
C GLY A 358 -2.23 -2.60 -12.25
N LEU A 359 -1.15 -2.12 -11.66
CA LEU A 359 -0.27 -1.07 -12.21
C LEU A 359 -0.02 -1.20 -13.72
N GLU A 360 0.28 -2.41 -14.18
CA GLU A 360 0.57 -2.69 -15.57
C GLU A 360 -0.56 -2.26 -16.51
N VAL A 361 -1.82 -2.39 -16.08
CA VAL A 361 -3.01 -1.95 -16.83
C VAL A 361 -3.21 -0.44 -16.67
N PHE A 362 -3.17 0.08 -15.44
CA PHE A 362 -3.51 1.47 -15.13
C PHE A 362 -2.48 2.50 -15.61
N GLU A 363 -1.20 2.13 -15.75
CA GLU A 363 -0.16 2.99 -16.32
C GLU A 363 -0.19 3.03 -17.86
N ARG A 364 -0.88 2.07 -18.48
CA ARG A 364 -0.94 1.89 -19.94
C ARG A 364 -2.24 2.41 -20.55
N PHE A 365 -3.34 2.34 -19.82
CA PHE A 365 -4.67 2.67 -20.32
C PHE A 365 -5.35 3.72 -19.44
N ALA A 366 -6.25 4.50 -20.05
CA ALA A 366 -7.29 5.18 -19.28
C ALA A 366 -8.41 4.16 -19.03
N VAL A 367 -8.62 3.81 -17.76
CA VAL A 367 -9.44 2.68 -17.34
C VAL A 367 -10.76 3.17 -16.77
N THR A 368 -11.87 2.91 -17.45
CA THR A 368 -13.22 3.23 -16.94
C THR A 368 -13.88 2.00 -16.33
N ILE A 369 -14.31 2.10 -15.07
CA ILE A 369 -15.13 1.11 -14.38
C ILE A 369 -16.53 1.70 -14.18
N ASP A 370 -17.53 1.06 -14.77
CA ASP A 370 -18.95 1.38 -14.58
C ASP A 370 -19.58 0.25 -13.76
N TYR A 371 -19.72 0.48 -12.45
CA TYR A 371 -20.32 -0.47 -11.51
C TYR A 371 -21.83 -0.66 -11.74
N GLY A 372 -22.52 0.35 -12.28
CA GLY A 372 -23.96 0.26 -12.54
C GLY A 372 -24.27 -0.62 -13.76
N ARG A 373 -23.40 -0.60 -14.77
CA ARG A 373 -23.50 -1.43 -15.98
C ARG A 373 -22.68 -2.71 -15.91
N HIS A 374 -21.86 -2.89 -14.88
CA HIS A 374 -20.92 -4.00 -14.74
C HIS A 374 -20.00 -4.13 -15.96
N THR A 375 -19.33 -3.02 -16.33
CA THR A 375 -18.42 -2.99 -17.47
C THR A 375 -17.08 -2.34 -17.15
N LEU A 376 -16.03 -2.85 -17.77
CA LEU A 376 -14.70 -2.26 -17.84
C LEU A 376 -14.45 -1.78 -19.27
N ARG A 377 -13.94 -0.56 -19.42
CA ARG A 377 -13.48 -0.01 -20.70
C ARG A 377 -12.01 0.38 -20.61
N LEU A 378 -11.22 -0.10 -21.57
CA LEU A 378 -9.80 0.19 -21.71
C LEU A 378 -9.57 0.97 -23.00
N GLN A 379 -8.90 2.12 -22.91
CA GLN A 379 -8.57 2.96 -24.05
C GLN A 379 -7.18 3.56 -23.86
N THR A 380 -6.52 3.97 -24.95
CA THR A 380 -5.22 4.63 -24.82
C THR A 380 -5.41 5.99 -24.13
N PRO A 381 -4.49 6.42 -23.24
CA PRO A 381 -4.64 7.69 -22.55
C PRO A 381 -4.80 8.88 -23.51
N GLN A 382 -4.18 8.84 -24.68
CA GLN A 382 -4.27 9.89 -25.69
C GLN A 382 -5.68 10.01 -26.30
N SER A 383 -6.46 8.92 -26.38
CA SER A 383 -7.81 8.93 -26.95
C SER A 383 -8.91 9.28 -25.94
N TYR A 384 -8.61 9.23 -24.63
CA TYR A 384 -9.60 9.54 -23.60
C TYR A 384 -9.93 11.03 -23.54
N VAL A 385 -11.23 11.32 -23.55
CA VAL A 385 -11.79 12.66 -23.33
C VAL A 385 -12.77 12.56 -22.14
N PRO A 386 -12.56 13.34 -21.06
CA PRO A 386 -13.47 13.38 -19.92
C PRO A 386 -14.87 13.85 -20.33
N ALA A 387 -15.91 13.31 -19.69
CA ALA A 387 -17.28 13.75 -19.96
C ALA A 387 -17.56 15.11 -19.30
N ALA A 388 -18.49 15.86 -19.88
CA ALA A 388 -18.95 17.10 -19.28
C ALA A 388 -19.64 16.80 -17.93
N GLY A 389 -19.21 17.48 -16.86
CA GLY A 389 -19.74 17.29 -15.52
C GLY A 389 -18.96 16.29 -14.65
N ASP A 390 -17.94 15.63 -15.18
CA ASP A 390 -17.05 14.78 -14.38
C ASP A 390 -16.31 15.61 -13.32
N VAL A 391 -16.28 15.10 -12.09
CA VAL A 391 -15.42 15.64 -11.04
C VAL A 391 -14.01 15.12 -11.26
N VAL A 392 -13.05 16.05 -11.41
CA VAL A 392 -11.64 15.70 -11.59
C VAL A 392 -10.95 15.67 -10.23
N VAL A 393 -10.48 14.48 -9.84
CA VAL A 393 -9.71 14.24 -8.62
C VAL A 393 -8.24 14.02 -8.99
N PRO A 394 -7.29 14.79 -8.44
CA PRO A 394 -5.87 14.50 -8.60
C PRO A 394 -5.52 13.16 -7.96
N LEU A 395 -4.81 12.31 -8.70
CA LEU A 395 -4.15 11.13 -8.16
C LEU A 395 -2.69 11.49 -7.87
N LEU A 396 -2.25 11.16 -6.66
CA LEU A 396 -0.88 11.35 -6.20
C LEU A 396 -0.28 10.00 -5.84
N PHE A 397 1.03 9.87 -5.91
CA PHE A 397 1.70 8.61 -5.60
C PHE A 397 2.79 8.81 -4.57
N GLN A 398 2.74 8.00 -3.52
CA GLN A 398 3.82 7.87 -2.55
C GLN A 398 4.82 6.81 -3.01
N ASP A 399 4.27 5.70 -3.50
CA ASP A 399 4.90 4.58 -4.18
C ASP A 399 3.88 4.06 -5.22
N ASP A 400 3.53 2.78 -5.25
CA ASP A 400 2.67 2.23 -6.33
C ASP A 400 1.15 2.49 -6.15
N MET A 401 0.65 2.59 -4.91
CA MET A 401 -0.77 2.82 -4.63
C MET A 401 -1.19 4.27 -5.00
N PRO A 402 -2.23 4.46 -5.83
CA PRO A 402 -2.78 5.79 -6.11
C PRO A 402 -3.46 6.38 -4.87
N LEU A 403 -3.13 7.62 -4.55
CA LEU A 403 -3.68 8.36 -3.42
C LEU A 403 -4.56 9.52 -3.90
N ALA A 404 -5.68 9.71 -3.23
CA ALA A 404 -6.56 10.86 -3.44
C ALA A 404 -6.94 11.51 -2.10
N TYR A 405 -7.20 12.81 -2.12
CA TYR A 405 -7.71 13.49 -0.93
C TYR A 405 -9.18 13.14 -0.69
N ALA A 406 -9.49 12.78 0.56
CA ALA A 406 -10.85 12.66 1.08
C ALA A 406 -10.95 13.30 2.46
N SER A 407 -12.16 13.42 3.01
CA SER A 407 -12.36 13.86 4.38
C SER A 407 -13.22 12.89 5.19
N ALA A 408 -12.78 12.57 6.40
CA ALA A 408 -13.55 11.81 7.39
C ALA A 408 -13.84 12.72 8.59
N ASP A 409 -15.13 12.91 8.92
CA ASP A 409 -15.61 13.80 9.99
C ASP A 409 -15.06 15.25 9.93
N GLY A 410 -14.76 15.73 8.72
CA GLY A 410 -14.20 17.07 8.47
C GLY A 410 -12.67 17.14 8.52
N ALA A 411 -11.99 16.07 8.91
CA ALA A 411 -10.53 15.96 8.80
C ALA A 411 -10.14 15.50 7.41
N ARG A 412 -9.27 16.25 6.72
CA ARG A 412 -8.81 15.94 5.36
C ARG A 412 -7.51 15.14 5.40
N GLY A 413 -7.40 14.11 4.56
CA GLY A 413 -6.21 13.27 4.45
C GLY A 413 -6.09 12.59 3.10
N LEU A 414 -4.96 11.91 2.86
CA LEU A 414 -4.74 11.09 1.66
C LEU A 414 -5.22 9.67 1.89
N PHE A 415 -5.99 9.14 0.95
CA PHE A 415 -6.50 7.78 1.00
C PHE A 415 -6.03 7.00 -0.23
N GLY A 416 -5.60 5.77 -0.03
CA GLY A 416 -5.43 4.82 -1.14
C GLY A 416 -6.77 4.60 -1.85
N VAL A 417 -6.78 4.76 -3.17
CA VAL A 417 -7.94 4.46 -4.02
C VAL A 417 -7.77 3.02 -4.48
N ASP A 418 -8.60 2.12 -3.95
CA ASP A 418 -8.36 0.69 -4.01
C ASP A 418 -9.60 -0.06 -4.51
N THR A 419 -9.61 -0.43 -5.79
CA THR A 419 -10.68 -1.24 -6.37
C THR A 419 -10.61 -2.70 -5.94
N GLY A 420 -9.47 -3.18 -5.41
CA GLY A 420 -9.30 -4.50 -4.81
C GLY A 420 -9.92 -4.62 -3.41
N ASN A 421 -10.06 -3.51 -2.68
CA ASN A 421 -10.83 -3.45 -1.44
C ASN A 421 -12.32 -3.63 -1.74
N SER A 422 -12.81 -4.84 -1.47
CA SER A 422 -14.17 -5.30 -1.75
C SER A 422 -15.26 -4.71 -0.85
N GLY A 423 -14.94 -3.80 0.06
CA GLY A 423 -15.95 -3.29 0.99
C GLY A 423 -15.67 -1.87 1.46
N ARG A 424 -15.67 -1.74 2.79
CA ARG A 424 -15.67 -0.46 3.49
C ARG A 424 -14.28 0.18 3.48
N PRO A 425 -14.22 1.51 3.58
CA PRO A 425 -12.96 2.19 3.78
C PRO A 425 -12.37 1.82 5.13
N PHE A 426 -11.04 1.84 5.18
CA PHE A 426 -10.25 1.75 6.39
C PHE A 426 -9.72 3.13 6.75
N LEU A 427 -9.74 3.48 8.04
CA LEU A 427 -9.03 4.62 8.60
C LEU A 427 -7.83 4.12 9.41
N PHE A 428 -6.66 4.69 9.15
CA PHE A 428 -5.41 4.27 9.76
C PHE A 428 -5.17 4.95 11.11
N GLY A 429 -4.56 4.21 12.03
CA GLY A 429 -4.44 4.60 13.43
C GLY A 429 -3.70 5.92 13.65
N ASP A 430 -2.70 6.25 12.83
CA ASP A 430 -1.97 7.52 12.95
C ASP A 430 -2.86 8.74 12.66
N PHE A 431 -3.60 8.68 11.56
CA PHE A 431 -4.56 9.72 11.22
C PHE A 431 -5.68 9.85 12.26
N VAL A 432 -6.23 8.73 12.71
CA VAL A 432 -7.29 8.74 13.73
C VAL A 432 -6.77 9.32 15.06
N ARG A 433 -5.52 9.04 15.45
CA ARG A 433 -4.90 9.66 16.64
C ARG A 433 -4.74 11.18 16.53
N HIS A 434 -4.42 11.68 15.33
CA HIS A 434 -4.13 13.10 15.13
C HIS A 434 -5.37 13.94 14.86
N HIS A 435 -6.43 13.35 14.31
CA HIS A 435 -7.61 14.09 13.83
C HIS A 435 -8.94 13.64 14.42
N GLY A 436 -8.95 12.54 15.17
CA GLY A 436 -10.09 12.04 15.93
C GLY A 436 -9.69 11.68 17.36
N SER A 437 -10.66 11.32 18.18
CA SER A 437 -10.38 10.62 19.43
C SER A 437 -10.46 9.13 19.14
N LEU A 438 -9.35 8.38 19.25
CA LEU A 438 -9.36 6.91 19.12
C LEU A 438 -10.45 6.27 20.00
N GLN A 439 -10.62 6.81 21.21
CA GLN A 439 -11.64 6.36 22.17
C GLN A 439 -13.07 6.41 21.61
N ARG A 440 -13.34 7.33 20.66
CA ARG A 440 -14.63 7.42 19.98
C ARG A 440 -14.92 6.18 19.14
N TYR A 441 -13.88 5.57 18.59
CA TYR A 441 -13.98 4.44 17.66
C TYR A 441 -13.66 3.10 18.32
N ASP A 442 -12.97 3.09 19.48
CA ASP A 442 -12.78 1.90 20.31
C ASP A 442 -14.11 1.29 20.82
N ALA A 443 -15.18 2.09 20.86
CA ALA A 443 -16.53 1.63 21.24
C ALA A 443 -17.30 0.94 20.09
N GLY A 444 -16.69 0.75 18.92
CA GLY A 444 -17.32 0.09 17.78
C GLY A 444 -17.34 -1.45 17.89
N ALA A 445 -17.87 -2.11 16.87
CA ALA A 445 -17.93 -3.57 16.82
C ALA A 445 -16.60 -4.14 16.30
N ALA A 446 -16.01 -5.11 16.99
CA ALA A 446 -14.82 -5.81 16.49
C ALA A 446 -15.11 -6.45 15.12
N SER A 447 -14.16 -6.29 14.20
CA SER A 447 -14.24 -6.80 12.83
C SER A 447 -12.90 -7.38 12.39
N GLN A 448 -12.96 -8.42 11.57
CA GLN A 448 -11.79 -9.06 11.00
C GLN A 448 -11.97 -9.14 9.48
N SER A 449 -10.95 -8.70 8.75
CA SER A 449 -10.85 -8.84 7.31
C SER A 449 -9.53 -9.53 6.95
N PHE A 450 -9.28 -9.76 5.65
CA PHE A 450 -8.09 -10.42 5.16
C PHE A 450 -7.57 -9.69 3.92
N GLY A 451 -6.25 -9.61 3.77
CA GLY A 451 -5.57 -9.15 2.56
C GLY A 451 -4.26 -9.91 2.34
N THR A 452 -3.41 -9.44 1.43
CA THR A 452 -2.13 -10.08 1.07
C THR A 452 -1.22 -10.29 2.29
N GLY A 453 -1.20 -9.35 3.24
CA GLY A 453 -0.43 -9.46 4.48
C GLY A 453 -1.10 -10.30 5.58
N GLY A 454 -2.20 -10.99 5.26
CA GLY A 454 -2.94 -11.85 6.18
C GLY A 454 -4.14 -11.15 6.83
N SER A 455 -4.47 -11.55 8.05
CA SER A 455 -5.67 -11.05 8.74
C SER A 455 -5.49 -9.62 9.25
N VAL A 456 -6.54 -8.82 9.09
CA VAL A 456 -6.64 -7.43 9.52
C VAL A 456 -7.66 -7.34 10.64
N SER A 457 -7.20 -7.12 11.85
CA SER A 457 -8.05 -6.78 12.99
C SER A 457 -8.40 -5.29 12.95
N SER A 458 -9.68 -4.99 13.10
CA SER A 458 -10.22 -3.63 13.06
C SER A 458 -11.43 -3.48 13.98
N THR A 459 -11.82 -2.24 14.22
CA THR A 459 -13.09 -1.94 14.88
C THR A 459 -13.98 -1.22 13.88
N SER A 460 -15.20 -1.69 13.66
CA SER A 460 -16.18 -1.04 12.79
C SER A 460 -16.98 0.00 13.56
N HIS A 461 -17.10 1.22 13.05
CA HIS A 461 -18.04 2.21 13.56
C HIS A 461 -18.55 3.12 12.42
N ARG A 462 -19.42 4.09 12.73
CA ARG A 462 -19.96 5.03 11.76
C ARG A 462 -19.24 6.36 11.88
N LEU A 463 -18.74 6.87 10.76
CA LEU A 463 -18.44 8.29 10.59
C LEU A 463 -19.73 9.09 10.57
N ARG A 464 -19.67 10.35 11.02
CA ARG A 464 -20.74 11.30 10.77
C ARG A 464 -20.81 11.58 9.27
N ASP A 465 -19.67 11.95 8.69
CA ASP A 465 -19.55 12.32 7.29
C ASP A 465 -18.27 11.74 6.68
N LEU A 466 -18.37 11.15 5.50
CA LEU A 466 -17.25 10.83 4.62
C LEU A 466 -17.43 11.62 3.32
N GLU A 467 -16.46 12.44 2.95
CA GLU A 467 -16.48 13.24 1.74
C GLU A 467 -15.41 12.77 0.75
N PHE A 468 -15.82 12.43 -0.46
CA PHE A 468 -14.93 12.03 -1.55
C PHE A 468 -15.52 12.42 -2.91
N GLY A 469 -14.70 12.96 -3.82
CA GLY A 469 -15.16 13.29 -5.16
C GLY A 469 -16.32 14.28 -5.23
N GLY A 470 -16.46 15.16 -4.24
CA GLY A 470 -17.59 16.09 -4.10
C GLY A 470 -18.89 15.47 -3.57
N LEU A 471 -18.90 14.18 -3.25
CA LEU A 471 -20.01 13.49 -2.60
C LEU A 471 -19.79 13.44 -1.09
N VAL A 472 -20.78 13.92 -0.32
CA VAL A 472 -20.85 13.74 1.13
C VAL A 472 -21.75 12.56 1.45
N MET A 473 -21.19 11.56 2.12
CA MET A 473 -21.90 10.35 2.57
C MET A 473 -22.06 10.41 4.10
N HIS A 474 -23.31 10.45 4.55
CA HIS A 474 -23.63 10.56 5.97
C HIS A 474 -23.75 9.19 6.65
N LYS A 475 -23.41 9.13 7.94
CA LYS A 475 -23.53 7.91 8.79
C LYS A 475 -22.83 6.69 8.18
N PHE A 476 -21.69 6.93 7.54
CA PHE A 476 -20.99 5.95 6.72
C PHE A 476 -20.25 4.93 7.59
N VAL A 477 -20.36 3.64 7.27
CA VAL A 477 -19.68 2.59 8.04
C VAL A 477 -18.22 2.49 7.61
N THR A 478 -17.31 2.50 8.58
CA THR A 478 -15.87 2.54 8.36
C THR A 478 -15.16 1.63 9.35
N ASP A 479 -14.09 0.98 8.88
CA ASP A 479 -13.24 0.15 9.70
C ASP A 479 -12.03 0.96 10.19
N PHE A 480 -11.73 0.88 11.48
CA PHE A 480 -10.64 1.60 12.12
C PHE A 480 -9.53 0.60 12.46
N VAL A 481 -8.32 0.86 11.96
CA VAL A 481 -7.18 -0.07 12.06
C VAL A 481 -6.06 0.58 12.86
N VAL A 482 -5.65 -0.06 13.95
CA VAL A 482 -4.56 0.40 14.84
C VAL A 482 -3.33 -0.51 14.81
N GLN A 483 -3.22 -1.33 13.76
CA GLN A 483 -2.08 -2.20 13.51
C GLN A 483 -0.78 -1.39 13.40
N GLN A 484 0.33 -2.01 13.79
CA GLN A 484 1.62 -1.33 13.85
C GLN A 484 2.52 -1.64 12.65
N LYS A 485 2.16 -2.65 11.86
CA LYS A 485 2.87 -3.09 10.65
C LYS A 485 1.92 -3.24 9.46
N GLY A 486 2.50 -3.48 8.29
CA GLY A 486 1.76 -3.61 7.03
C GLY A 486 1.38 -2.27 6.42
N SER A 487 0.74 -2.29 5.26
CA SER A 487 0.34 -1.06 4.55
C SER A 487 -0.61 -0.19 5.37
N PHE A 488 -1.44 -0.79 6.22
CA PHE A 488 -2.45 -0.09 7.03
C PHE A 488 -1.88 0.56 8.30
N SER A 489 -0.57 0.46 8.56
CA SER A 489 0.11 1.20 9.62
C SER A 489 0.72 2.54 9.16
N SER A 490 0.45 2.94 7.90
CA SER A 490 1.00 4.15 7.30
C SER A 490 0.79 5.39 8.17
N ARG A 491 1.88 6.14 8.39
CA ARG A 491 1.88 7.44 9.09
C ARG A 491 1.57 8.64 8.19
N THR A 492 1.46 8.41 6.88
CA THR A 492 1.33 9.47 5.87
C THR A 492 0.01 9.43 5.13
N GLU A 493 -0.68 8.30 5.20
CA GLU A 493 -2.01 8.10 4.66
C GLU A 493 -3.03 8.10 5.79
N ALA A 494 -4.21 8.63 5.48
CA ALA A 494 -5.37 8.62 6.36
C ALA A 494 -6.12 7.31 6.33
N GLY A 495 -6.02 6.55 5.23
CA GLY A 495 -6.79 5.34 5.07
C GLY A 495 -6.77 4.78 3.65
N ASN A 496 -7.73 3.90 3.40
CA ASN A 496 -7.95 3.22 2.13
C ASN A 496 -9.45 3.29 1.79
N ILE A 497 -9.80 3.58 0.54
CA ILE A 497 -11.16 3.71 0.03
C ILE A 497 -11.44 2.57 -0.92
N GLY A 498 -12.44 1.75 -0.58
CA GLY A 498 -12.87 0.59 -1.35
C GLY A 498 -14.24 0.72 -2.01
N HIS A 499 -14.77 -0.43 -2.43
CA HIS A 499 -15.99 -0.58 -3.21
C HIS A 499 -17.19 0.23 -2.69
N ASP A 500 -17.43 0.27 -1.37
CA ASP A 500 -18.61 0.91 -0.79
C ASP A 500 -18.68 2.43 -1.11
N VAL A 501 -17.54 3.03 -1.43
CA VAL A 501 -17.42 4.43 -1.88
C VAL A 501 -17.26 4.51 -3.39
N LEU A 502 -16.40 3.69 -3.98
CA LEU A 502 -16.07 3.76 -5.41
C LEU A 502 -17.27 3.41 -6.31
N SER A 503 -18.14 2.50 -5.87
CA SER A 503 -19.38 2.11 -6.57
C SER A 503 -20.43 3.22 -6.67
N GLN A 504 -20.23 4.35 -5.98
CA GLN A 504 -21.09 5.54 -6.12
C GLN A 504 -20.82 6.33 -7.41
N PHE A 505 -19.82 5.90 -8.19
CA PHE A 505 -19.38 6.58 -9.41
C PHE A 505 -19.13 5.59 -10.53
N THR A 506 -19.35 6.03 -11.77
CA THR A 506 -18.56 5.55 -12.91
C THR A 506 -17.24 6.30 -12.86
N LEU A 507 -16.13 5.58 -12.66
CA LEU A 507 -14.81 6.19 -12.49
C LEU A 507 -13.91 5.89 -13.67
N THR A 508 -13.11 6.87 -14.09
CA THR A 508 -12.00 6.66 -15.02
C THR A 508 -10.68 7.07 -14.40
N THR A 509 -9.70 6.18 -14.37
CA THR A 509 -8.34 6.50 -13.93
C THR A 509 -7.43 6.75 -15.13
N ASP A 510 -6.50 7.70 -14.97
CA ASP A 510 -5.48 8.05 -15.96
C ASP A 510 -4.19 8.41 -15.22
N TYR A 511 -3.34 7.40 -15.00
CA TYR A 511 -2.12 7.57 -14.20
C TYR A 511 -1.11 8.45 -14.93
N ARG A 512 -1.08 8.42 -16.26
CA ARG A 512 -0.20 9.27 -17.06
C ARG A 512 -0.49 10.76 -16.87
N ARG A 513 -1.77 11.13 -16.68
CA ARG A 513 -2.17 12.51 -16.36
C ARG A 513 -2.28 12.77 -14.85
N GLY A 514 -2.08 11.76 -13.99
CA GLY A 514 -2.24 11.87 -12.54
C GLY A 514 -3.65 12.27 -12.13
N ARG A 515 -4.68 11.69 -12.78
CA ARG A 515 -6.08 12.10 -12.60
C ARG A 515 -7.02 10.90 -12.53
N MET A 516 -8.09 11.10 -11.76
CA MET A 516 -9.28 10.27 -11.77
C MET A 516 -10.49 11.16 -12.08
N TYR A 517 -11.37 10.68 -12.93
CA TYR A 517 -12.59 11.36 -13.36
C TYR A 517 -13.78 10.60 -12.80
N LEU A 518 -14.63 11.29 -12.07
CA LEU A 518 -15.75 10.70 -11.36
C LEU A 518 -17.06 11.22 -11.94
N HIS A 519 -17.84 10.32 -12.51
CA HIS A 519 -19.22 10.57 -12.88
C HIS A 519 -20.14 9.96 -11.82
N ARG A 520 -20.98 10.77 -11.19
CA ARG A 520 -21.85 10.28 -10.11
C ARG A 520 -22.96 9.42 -10.67
N GLU A 521 -23.14 8.23 -10.10
CA GLU A 521 -24.30 7.38 -10.35
C GLU A 521 -25.41 7.70 -9.34
N PRO A 522 -26.57 8.24 -9.75
CA PRO A 522 -27.64 8.58 -8.81
C PRO A 522 -28.29 7.33 -8.20
N GLY A 523 -28.38 7.28 -6.86
CA GLY A 523 -29.32 6.38 -6.18
C GLY A 523 -28.80 4.99 -5.75
N ALA A 524 -27.50 4.72 -5.83
CA ALA A 524 -26.94 3.51 -5.22
C ALA A 524 -27.09 3.58 -3.68
N PRO A 525 -27.81 2.64 -3.03
CA PRO A 525 -27.95 2.66 -1.58
C PRO A 525 -26.61 2.35 -0.92
N LEU A 526 -26.22 3.15 0.07
CA LEU A 526 -25.02 2.88 0.85
C LEU A 526 -25.18 1.53 1.58
N PRO A 527 -24.16 0.66 1.54
CA PRO A 527 -24.23 -0.63 2.20
C PRO A 527 -24.41 -0.50 3.72
N VAL A 528 -25.39 -1.22 4.25
CA VAL A 528 -25.65 -1.29 5.69
C VAL A 528 -24.70 -2.30 6.36
N TYR A 529 -24.36 -2.08 7.63
CA TYR A 529 -23.58 -3.06 8.38
C TYR A 529 -24.33 -4.38 8.57
N THR A 530 -23.60 -5.46 8.87
CA THR A 530 -24.23 -6.75 9.19
C THR A 530 -25.20 -6.60 10.36
N ARG A 531 -26.36 -7.27 10.26
CA ARG A 531 -27.42 -7.26 11.29
C ARG A 531 -27.56 -8.60 12.00
N THR A 532 -26.89 -9.64 11.51
CA THR A 532 -26.79 -10.94 12.19
C THR A 532 -25.46 -11.11 12.92
N GLY A 533 -24.41 -10.40 12.49
CA GLY A 533 -23.09 -10.43 13.13
C GLY A 533 -22.12 -11.48 12.59
N PHE A 534 -22.36 -12.06 11.41
CA PHE A 534 -21.33 -12.84 10.72
C PHE A 534 -20.11 -11.94 10.45
N ALA A 535 -18.94 -12.35 10.95
CA ALA A 535 -17.68 -11.62 10.78
C ALA A 535 -16.67 -12.39 9.91
N GLY A 536 -16.77 -13.73 9.85
CA GLY A 536 -15.90 -14.54 9.00
C GLY A 536 -16.56 -15.85 8.61
N ALA A 537 -16.29 -16.30 7.39
CA ALA A 537 -16.72 -17.59 6.86
C ALA A 537 -15.70 -18.12 5.85
N SER A 538 -15.53 -19.43 5.80
CA SER A 538 -14.74 -20.13 4.78
C SER A 538 -15.62 -21.17 4.08
N ARG A 539 -15.01 -22.00 3.23
CA ARG A 539 -15.68 -23.15 2.62
C ARG A 539 -14.93 -24.45 2.89
N ASP A 540 -15.69 -25.53 3.10
CA ASP A 540 -15.13 -26.88 3.12
C ASP A 540 -14.90 -27.42 1.70
N LYS A 541 -14.38 -28.65 1.61
CA LYS A 541 -14.13 -29.33 0.33
C LYS A 541 -15.39 -29.60 -0.49
N GLN A 542 -16.56 -29.60 0.16
CA GLN A 542 -17.86 -29.79 -0.45
C GLN A 542 -18.52 -28.44 -0.83
N GLY A 543 -17.81 -27.32 -0.65
CA GLY A 543 -18.29 -25.98 -0.97
C GLY A 543 -19.30 -25.42 0.05
N ARG A 544 -19.53 -26.09 1.18
CA ARG A 544 -20.43 -25.61 2.24
C ARG A 544 -19.79 -24.47 3.00
N ILE A 545 -20.61 -23.56 3.48
CA ILE A 545 -20.15 -22.44 4.31
C ILE A 545 -19.70 -22.99 5.68
N VAL A 546 -18.47 -22.70 6.06
CA VAL A 546 -17.91 -22.99 7.38
C VAL A 546 -17.84 -21.68 8.15
N PHE A 547 -18.46 -21.65 9.32
CA PHE A 547 -18.47 -20.48 10.18
C PHE A 547 -17.06 -20.19 10.72
N GLY A 548 -16.61 -18.95 10.57
CA GLY A 548 -15.31 -18.48 11.03
C GLY A 548 -15.40 -17.76 12.37
N SER A 549 -16.18 -16.68 12.43
CA SER A 549 -16.26 -15.81 13.61
C SER A 549 -17.56 -14.97 13.67
N ALA A 550 -17.90 -14.54 14.88
CA ALA A 550 -19.02 -13.64 15.18
C ALA A 550 -18.52 -12.27 15.64
N VAL A 551 -19.31 -11.23 15.37
CA VAL A 551 -19.23 -9.97 16.13
C VAL A 551 -19.67 -10.26 17.58
N PRO A 552 -18.91 -9.86 18.62
CA PRO A 552 -19.32 -10.04 20.01
C PRO A 552 -20.69 -9.40 20.30
N GLY A 553 -21.54 -10.09 21.08
CA GLY A 553 -22.88 -9.59 21.43
C GLY A 553 -23.83 -9.43 20.23
N SER A 554 -23.61 -10.17 19.14
CA SER A 554 -24.49 -10.21 17.98
C SER A 554 -25.45 -11.41 18.00
N PRO A 555 -26.52 -11.41 17.19
CA PRO A 555 -27.44 -12.55 17.09
C PRO A 555 -26.75 -13.89 16.86
N VAL A 556 -25.71 -13.96 16.01
CA VAL A 556 -24.99 -15.21 15.73
C VAL A 556 -24.12 -15.67 16.91
N ALA A 557 -23.57 -14.72 17.69
CA ALA A 557 -22.84 -15.04 18.93
C ALA A 557 -23.80 -15.53 20.03
N GLU A 558 -24.95 -14.89 20.18
CA GLU A 558 -26.00 -15.28 21.13
C GLU A 558 -26.58 -16.66 20.82
N ALA A 559 -26.62 -17.03 19.54
CA ALA A 559 -27.02 -18.35 19.09
C ALA A 559 -25.97 -19.46 19.35
N GLY A 560 -24.76 -19.09 19.80
CA GLY A 560 -23.70 -20.02 20.16
C GLY A 560 -23.09 -20.77 18.97
N LEU A 561 -23.02 -20.15 17.78
CA LEU A 561 -22.20 -20.68 16.69
C LEU A 561 -20.72 -20.53 17.05
N VAL A 562 -19.93 -21.57 16.77
CA VAL A 562 -18.49 -21.60 17.06
C VAL A 562 -17.68 -21.91 15.81
N LYS A 563 -16.45 -21.41 15.76
CA LYS A 563 -15.56 -21.58 14.60
C LYS A 563 -15.47 -23.06 14.21
N GLY A 564 -15.71 -23.35 12.93
CA GLY A 564 -15.74 -24.72 12.38
C GLY A 564 -17.14 -25.28 12.17
N ASP A 565 -18.19 -24.66 12.73
CA ASP A 565 -19.58 -25.02 12.44
C ASP A 565 -19.85 -24.99 10.94
N VAL A 566 -20.43 -26.06 10.40
CA VAL A 566 -20.78 -26.14 8.97
C VAL A 566 -22.23 -25.71 8.80
N ILE A 567 -22.44 -24.58 8.14
CA ILE A 567 -23.78 -24.12 7.80
C ILE A 567 -24.25 -24.92 6.59
N LEU A 568 -25.33 -25.69 6.75
CA LEU A 568 -25.90 -26.53 5.69
C LEU A 568 -26.90 -25.74 4.85
N THR A 569 -27.76 -24.94 5.47
CA THR A 569 -28.72 -24.08 4.77
C THR A 569 -28.85 -22.70 5.43
N LEU A 570 -29.24 -21.69 4.64
CA LEU A 570 -29.66 -20.38 5.11
C LEU A 570 -31.02 -20.02 4.49
N ASP A 571 -32.05 -19.81 5.31
CA ASP A 571 -33.45 -19.67 4.90
C ASP A 571 -33.89 -20.79 3.92
N GLY A 572 -33.42 -22.03 4.17
CA GLY A 572 -33.71 -23.20 3.33
C GLY A 572 -32.88 -23.29 2.03
N ILE A 573 -32.07 -22.28 1.72
CA ILE A 573 -31.16 -22.31 0.56
C ILE A 573 -29.90 -23.10 0.95
N PRO A 574 -29.50 -24.14 0.20
CA PRO A 574 -28.27 -24.87 0.45
C PRO A 574 -27.04 -23.95 0.48
N SER A 575 -26.17 -24.09 1.48
CA SER A 575 -25.02 -23.19 1.66
C SER A 575 -24.01 -23.24 0.52
N GLN A 576 -23.99 -24.35 -0.24
CA GLN A 576 -23.17 -24.49 -1.43
C GLN A 576 -23.59 -23.51 -2.52
N SER A 577 -24.88 -23.23 -2.69
CA SER A 577 -25.36 -22.34 -3.76
C SER A 577 -25.34 -20.86 -3.40
N ILE A 578 -25.04 -20.52 -2.13
CA ILE A 578 -24.97 -19.14 -1.66
C ILE A 578 -23.57 -18.60 -1.92
N THR A 579 -23.46 -17.57 -2.75
CA THR A 579 -22.24 -16.79 -2.98
C THR A 579 -21.90 -15.90 -1.76
N PRO A 580 -20.65 -15.43 -1.62
CA PRO A 580 -20.29 -14.45 -0.58
C PRO A 580 -21.19 -13.20 -0.59
N ALA A 581 -21.49 -12.68 -1.79
CA ALA A 581 -22.40 -11.56 -2.03
C ALA A 581 -23.79 -11.80 -1.43
N GLN A 582 -24.36 -12.98 -1.72
CA GLN A 582 -25.66 -13.38 -1.21
C GLN A 582 -25.63 -13.57 0.31
N LEU A 583 -24.55 -14.13 0.87
CA LEU A 583 -24.39 -14.24 2.32
C LEU A 583 -24.40 -12.84 2.98
N PHE A 584 -23.68 -11.87 2.41
CA PHE A 584 -23.72 -10.48 2.87
C PHE A 584 -25.13 -9.89 2.79
N ALA A 585 -25.82 -10.04 1.65
CA ALA A 585 -27.18 -9.54 1.48
C ALA A 585 -28.17 -10.17 2.49
N LEU A 586 -28.08 -11.50 2.71
CA LEU A 586 -28.89 -12.21 3.71
C LEU A 586 -28.63 -11.73 5.13
N SER A 587 -27.39 -11.37 5.47
CA SER A 587 -27.02 -10.85 6.79
C SER A 587 -27.51 -9.42 7.07
N ARG A 588 -27.88 -8.68 6.02
CA ARG A 588 -28.17 -7.23 6.05
C ARG A 588 -29.65 -6.86 5.89
N ARG A 589 -30.54 -7.84 5.71
CA ARG A 589 -32.01 -7.60 5.60
C ARG A 589 -32.56 -6.85 6.82
N GLU A 590 -33.79 -6.37 6.71
CA GLU A 590 -34.44 -5.48 7.68
C GLU A 590 -34.38 -5.99 9.14
N VAL A 591 -34.27 -5.03 10.06
CA VAL A 591 -34.30 -5.27 11.51
C VAL A 591 -35.61 -5.97 11.90
N GLY A 592 -35.53 -6.90 12.85
CA GLY A 592 -36.66 -7.69 13.34
C GLY A 592 -36.99 -8.93 12.49
N THR A 593 -36.47 -9.02 11.26
CA THR A 593 -36.65 -10.21 10.43
C THR A 593 -35.74 -11.36 10.88
N THR A 594 -36.11 -12.59 10.54
CA THR A 594 -35.36 -13.80 10.92
C THR A 594 -34.48 -14.34 9.80
N LEU A 595 -33.32 -14.88 10.15
CA LEU A 595 -32.48 -15.73 9.31
C LEU A 595 -32.42 -17.11 9.96
N ARG A 596 -32.90 -18.14 9.28
CA ARG A 596 -32.88 -19.52 9.78
C ARG A 596 -31.69 -20.25 9.20
N LEU A 597 -30.95 -20.95 10.03
CA LEU A 597 -29.77 -21.73 9.65
C LEU A 597 -29.98 -23.17 10.07
N THR A 598 -29.69 -24.11 9.17
CA THR A 598 -29.40 -25.49 9.57
C THR A 598 -27.89 -25.59 9.73
N VAL A 599 -27.40 -25.91 10.93
CA VAL A 599 -25.97 -25.94 11.26
C VAL A 599 -25.57 -27.33 11.71
N GLN A 600 -24.40 -27.80 11.28
CA GLN A 600 -23.77 -29.02 11.75
C GLN A 600 -22.56 -28.71 12.63
N HIS A 601 -22.56 -29.22 13.86
CA HIS A 601 -21.45 -29.13 14.83
C HIS A 601 -21.10 -30.53 15.33
N GLU A 602 -19.84 -30.94 15.22
CA GLU A 602 -19.35 -32.27 15.64
C GLU A 602 -20.18 -33.47 15.14
N GLY A 603 -20.84 -33.31 13.98
CA GLY A 603 -21.67 -34.34 13.36
C GLY A 603 -23.17 -34.16 13.63
N GLU A 604 -23.56 -33.45 14.68
CA GLU A 604 -24.97 -33.20 15.02
C GLU A 604 -25.53 -31.98 14.28
N GLN A 605 -26.79 -32.07 13.85
CA GLN A 605 -27.49 -30.99 13.17
C GLN A 605 -28.44 -30.27 14.13
N ARG A 606 -28.46 -28.94 14.07
CA ARG A 606 -29.40 -28.10 14.81
C ARG A 606 -29.91 -26.95 13.95
N GLU A 607 -31.15 -26.54 14.20
CA GLU A 607 -31.74 -25.33 13.65
C GLU A 607 -31.40 -24.13 14.54
N VAL A 608 -30.97 -23.05 13.92
CA VAL A 608 -30.64 -21.79 14.58
C VAL A 608 -31.43 -20.66 13.94
N THR A 609 -32.15 -19.89 14.76
CA THR A 609 -32.87 -18.70 14.28
C THR A 609 -32.17 -17.44 14.79
N LEU A 610 -31.73 -16.59 13.86
CA LEU A 610 -31.13 -15.30 14.17
C LEU A 610 -32.15 -14.19 13.93
N ILE A 611 -32.33 -13.29 14.90
CA ILE A 611 -33.16 -12.09 14.73
C ILE A 611 -32.25 -10.92 14.37
N ARG A 612 -32.46 -10.31 13.20
CA ARG A 612 -31.63 -9.21 12.70
C ARG A 612 -31.83 -7.95 13.55
N ARG A 613 -30.74 -7.31 13.98
CA ARG A 613 -30.76 -6.02 14.70
C ARG A 613 -29.58 -5.13 14.31
N GLU A 614 -29.68 -3.83 14.59
CA GLU A 614 -28.55 -2.92 14.38
C GLU A 614 -27.41 -3.27 15.35
N LEU A 615 -26.19 -3.41 14.82
CA LEU A 615 -24.99 -3.76 15.60
C LEU A 615 -24.01 -2.61 15.75
N LEU A 616 -24.24 -1.48 15.07
CA LEU A 616 -23.43 -0.27 15.20
C LEU A 616 -24.29 0.87 15.71
N CYS A 617 -23.69 1.69 16.56
CA CYS A 617 -24.28 2.96 16.98
C CYS A 617 -24.09 4.04 15.91
N ASN A 618 -24.84 5.14 16.04
CA ASN A 618 -24.63 6.35 15.24
C ASN A 618 -23.45 7.16 15.81
N ALA A 619 -22.75 7.86 14.92
CA ALA A 619 -21.67 8.76 15.27
C ALA A 619 -22.14 9.84 16.28
N GLY A 620 -21.50 9.92 17.45
CA GLY A 620 -21.78 10.98 18.44
C GLY A 620 -22.83 10.67 19.52
N ALA A 621 -23.35 9.44 19.59
CA ALA A 621 -24.14 9.01 20.75
C ALA A 621 -23.23 8.69 21.96
N GLN A 622 -23.60 9.15 23.16
CA GLN A 622 -23.05 8.68 24.45
C GLN A 622 -23.21 7.15 24.58
N PRO A 623 -22.39 6.46 25.40
CA PRO A 623 -21.97 5.09 25.11
C PRO A 623 -23.17 4.18 24.87
N CYS A 624 -23.08 3.41 23.78
CA CYS A 624 -23.98 2.30 23.51
C CYS A 624 -24.15 1.53 24.82
N GLY A 625 -25.37 1.54 25.38
CA GLY A 625 -25.62 0.97 26.70
C GLY A 625 -24.99 -0.42 26.82
N ALA A 626 -24.27 -0.66 27.91
CA ALA A 626 -23.71 -1.92 28.38
C ALA A 626 -23.93 -3.18 27.49
N TRP A 627 -23.17 -3.32 26.40
CA TRP A 627 -23.03 -4.61 25.69
C TRP A 627 -21.58 -5.11 25.62
N ILE A 628 -20.64 -4.40 26.26
CA ILE A 628 -19.25 -4.81 26.42
C ILE A 628 -18.84 -4.58 27.89
N SER A 629 -19.40 -5.38 28.79
CA SER A 629 -18.87 -5.47 30.16
C SER A 629 -19.02 -6.91 30.68
N ALA A 630 -18.40 -7.88 29.98
CA ALA A 630 -18.18 -9.22 30.53
C ALA A 630 -17.14 -9.97 29.68
N ALA A 631 -15.89 -9.53 29.71
CA ALA A 631 -14.68 -10.34 29.50
C ALA A 631 -13.46 -9.42 29.61
N ARG A 632 -12.98 -9.23 30.83
CA ARG A 632 -11.58 -8.86 31.09
C ARG A 632 -10.87 -10.10 31.59
#